data_AF-A0A9P9CNI3-F1
#
_entry.id   AF-A0A9P9CNI3-F1
#
_cell.length_a   1.000
_cell.length_b   1.000
_cell.length_c   1.000
_cell.angle_alpha   90.00
_cell.angle_beta   90.00
_cell.angle_gamma   90.00
#
_symmetry.space_group_name_H-M   'P 1'
#
loop_
_entity.id
_entity.type
_entity.pdbx_description
1 polymer ?
#
loop_
_entity_poly.entity_id
_entity_poly.type
_entity_poly.pdbx_seq_one_letter_code
_entity_poly.pdbx_strand_id
1 'polypeptide(L)'
;MTGAPFVPDWFNLLGRSPLSSTLTSLLETLAEAAGGPTTLLPEVKSYRDCVYLNYFDLGLSLQFMPKDGYKLAQGLQMEALDLGRLSLENIDLFNVPASDPANARAKSKASHYKSYPRLPLKLHFGSKDQNQPVQAIRKRAADEEALMPLGQSSDNLPQTIRPTSDEVNGADAAQAASEGEAMSISLALDAGTTGQQVLEQLGEPDRKGGGTGPSAGSIGIWCEWSRLGVMVEFGGDEARGPQAWDKGKLAIWSNLTLFRGR
;
A
#
# COMPACT_ATOMS: atom_id res chain seq x y z
N MET A 1 -8.35 22.04 24.52
CA MET A 1 -7.07 21.31 24.60
C MET A 1 -6.87 20.61 23.26
N THR A 2 -5.80 20.90 22.53
CA THR A 2 -5.48 20.16 21.29
C THR A 2 -4.78 18.86 21.68
N GLY A 3 -5.53 17.76 21.68
CA GLY A 3 -4.95 16.43 21.82
C GLY A 3 -3.95 16.15 20.69
N ALA A 4 -2.98 15.27 20.94
CA ALA A 4 -2.05 14.82 19.91
C ALA A 4 -2.82 14.24 18.70
N PRO A 5 -2.34 14.42 17.46
CA PRO A 5 -3.02 13.87 16.28
C PRO A 5 -3.10 12.34 16.42
N PHE A 6 -4.34 11.82 16.41
CA PHE A 6 -4.58 10.40 16.41
C PHE A 6 -4.10 9.80 15.07
N VAL A 7 -3.01 9.06 15.12
CA VAL A 7 -2.48 8.27 14.00
C VAL A 7 -2.66 6.79 14.36
N PRO A 8 -3.67 6.10 13.79
CA PRO A 8 -3.88 4.69 14.08
C PRO A 8 -2.78 3.83 13.45
N ASP A 9 -2.28 2.87 14.20
CA ASP A 9 -1.44 1.80 13.67
C ASP A 9 -2.35 0.77 12.98
N TRP A 10 -2.63 1.01 11.70
CA TRP A 10 -3.51 0.18 10.87
C TRP A 10 -3.06 -1.28 10.80
N PHE A 11 -1.75 -1.54 10.75
CA PHE A 11 -1.23 -2.90 10.64
C PHE A 11 -1.43 -3.70 11.93
N ASN A 12 -1.46 -3.07 13.10
CA ASN A 12 -1.81 -3.70 14.38
C ASN A 12 -3.31 -4.03 14.55
N LEU A 13 -4.18 -3.57 13.63
CA LEU A 13 -5.59 -3.97 13.55
C LEU A 13 -5.79 -5.28 12.77
N LEU A 14 -4.87 -5.62 11.87
CA LEU A 14 -4.97 -6.84 11.06
C LEU A 14 -4.86 -8.09 11.95
N GLY A 15 -5.83 -8.99 11.85
CA GLY A 15 -6.00 -10.14 12.73
C GLY A 15 -6.95 -9.94 13.89
N ARG A 16 -7.44 -8.72 14.14
CA ARG A 16 -8.40 -8.46 15.23
C ARG A 16 -9.80 -8.95 14.85
N SER A 17 -10.56 -9.40 15.85
CA SER A 17 -12.00 -9.67 15.70
C SER A 17 -12.78 -8.34 15.63
N PRO A 18 -13.96 -8.30 14.99
CA PRO A 18 -14.92 -7.19 15.11
C PRO A 18 -15.21 -6.76 16.56
N LEU A 19 -15.08 -7.67 17.53
CA LEU A 19 -15.28 -7.41 18.97
C LEU A 19 -14.04 -6.78 19.67
N SER A 20 -13.00 -6.40 18.92
CA SER A 20 -11.81 -5.79 19.50
C SER A 20 -12.07 -4.36 19.96
N SER A 21 -11.78 -4.07 21.23
CA SER A 21 -11.86 -2.71 21.78
C SER A 21 -11.02 -1.71 20.99
N THR A 22 -9.83 -2.10 20.52
CA THR A 22 -8.97 -1.27 19.65
C THR A 22 -9.68 -0.85 18.36
N LEU A 23 -10.45 -1.76 17.74
CA LEU A 23 -11.22 -1.46 16.54
C LEU A 23 -12.44 -0.59 16.86
N THR A 24 -13.09 -0.84 17.99
CA THR A 24 -14.25 -0.05 18.47
C THR A 24 -13.84 1.40 18.72
N SER A 25 -12.77 1.64 19.48
CA SER A 25 -12.28 3.00 19.76
C SER A 25 -11.76 3.73 18.52
N LEU A 26 -11.23 3.01 17.53
CA LEU A 26 -10.92 3.59 16.22
C LEU A 26 -12.20 4.08 15.53
N LEU A 27 -13.22 3.23 15.42
CA LEU A 27 -14.48 3.58 14.77
C LEU A 27 -15.15 4.78 15.45
N GLU A 28 -15.19 4.82 16.78
CA GLU A 28 -15.67 5.97 17.56
C GLU A 28 -14.88 7.25 17.25
N THR A 29 -13.55 7.17 17.21
CA THR A 29 -12.65 8.31 16.88
C THR A 29 -12.82 8.82 15.44
N LEU A 30 -13.28 7.96 14.53
CA LEU A 30 -13.63 8.30 13.15
C LEU A 30 -15.05 8.86 13.04
N ALA A 31 -16.02 8.36 13.83
CA ALA A 31 -17.37 8.93 13.91
C ALA A 31 -17.34 10.40 14.32
N GLU A 32 -16.60 10.70 15.39
CA GLU A 32 -16.39 12.06 15.88
C GLU A 32 -15.74 12.95 14.80
N ALA A 33 -14.73 12.42 14.11
CA ALA A 33 -14.03 13.13 13.04
C ALA A 33 -14.93 13.48 11.84
N ALA A 34 -15.85 12.58 11.50
CA ALA A 34 -16.82 12.78 10.42
C ALA A 34 -17.97 13.73 10.82
N GLY A 35 -18.05 14.18 12.07
CA GLY A 35 -19.21 14.88 12.61
C GLY A 35 -20.48 14.01 12.62
N GLY A 36 -20.31 12.70 12.64
CA GLY A 36 -21.39 11.72 12.51
C GLY A 36 -22.13 11.44 13.83
N PRO A 37 -23.23 10.66 13.78
CA PRO A 37 -23.87 10.16 14.98
C PRO A 37 -22.94 9.20 15.75
N THR A 38 -23.08 9.17 17.08
CA THR A 38 -22.29 8.28 17.96
C THR A 38 -22.50 6.79 17.65
N THR A 39 -23.63 6.41 17.07
CA THR A 39 -23.93 5.03 16.66
C THR A 39 -23.59 4.81 15.19
N LEU A 40 -22.49 4.12 14.93
CA LEU A 40 -22.11 3.65 13.60
C LEU A 40 -22.74 2.28 13.33
N LEU A 41 -23.55 2.18 12.27
CA LEU A 41 -24.07 0.91 11.77
C LEU A 41 -23.47 0.63 10.37
N PRO A 42 -22.64 -0.40 10.19
CA PRO A 42 -22.13 -0.76 8.87
C PRO A 42 -23.18 -1.48 8.03
N GLU A 43 -23.13 -1.33 6.71
CA GLU A 43 -23.80 -2.29 5.82
C GLU A 43 -22.99 -3.59 5.83
N VAL A 44 -23.64 -4.71 6.15
CA VAL A 44 -23.03 -6.04 6.16
C VAL A 44 -23.18 -6.69 4.80
N LYS A 45 -22.06 -7.12 4.20
CA LYS A 45 -22.05 -7.97 2.99
C LYS A 45 -21.30 -9.25 3.29
N SER A 46 -22.03 -10.35 3.51
CA SER A 46 -21.43 -11.67 3.68
C SER A 46 -21.40 -12.47 2.38
N TYR A 47 -20.25 -13.10 2.16
CA TYR A 47 -19.96 -14.09 1.13
C TYR A 47 -19.57 -15.41 1.83
N ARG A 48 -19.23 -16.46 1.07
CA ARG A 48 -18.89 -17.78 1.66
C ARG A 48 -17.51 -17.82 2.33
N ASP A 49 -16.65 -16.91 1.92
CA ASP A 49 -15.23 -16.79 2.25
C ASP A 49 -14.93 -15.54 3.10
N CYS A 50 -15.79 -14.53 3.08
CA CYS A 50 -15.54 -13.26 3.75
C CYS A 50 -16.80 -12.51 4.17
N VAL A 51 -16.64 -11.55 5.09
CA VAL A 51 -17.65 -10.54 5.43
C VAL A 51 -17.03 -9.15 5.31
N TYR A 52 -17.72 -8.24 4.63
CA TYR A 52 -17.40 -6.81 4.66
C TYR A 52 -18.33 -6.08 5.61
N LEU A 53 -17.75 -5.27 6.50
CA LEU A 53 -18.45 -4.24 7.27
C LEU A 53 -18.15 -2.89 6.61
N ASN A 54 -19.14 -2.35 5.92
CA ASN A 54 -19.01 -1.16 5.07
C ASN A 54 -19.48 0.08 5.85
N TYR A 55 -18.58 0.95 6.27
CA TYR A 55 -18.86 2.22 6.96
C TYR A 55 -18.79 3.37 5.97
N PHE A 56 -19.84 3.53 5.15
CA PHE A 56 -19.87 4.51 4.06
C PHE A 56 -19.58 5.94 4.51
N ASP A 57 -20.21 6.38 5.59
CA ASP A 57 -20.02 7.75 6.12
C ASP A 57 -18.59 8.03 6.61
N LEU A 58 -17.79 6.99 6.88
CA LEU A 58 -16.39 7.10 7.29
C LEU A 58 -15.39 6.92 6.14
N GLY A 59 -15.85 6.57 4.94
CA GLY A 59 -14.95 6.17 3.86
C GLY A 59 -14.13 4.93 4.19
N LEU A 60 -14.71 3.95 4.90
CA LEU A 60 -13.99 2.79 5.45
C LEU A 60 -14.72 1.47 5.15
N SER A 61 -14.04 0.49 4.57
CA SER A 61 -14.46 -0.92 4.56
C SER A 61 -13.51 -1.79 5.37
N LEU A 62 -14.07 -2.76 6.10
CA LEU A 62 -13.33 -3.75 6.86
C LEU A 62 -13.72 -5.15 6.37
N GLN A 63 -12.77 -5.88 5.78
CA GLN A 63 -12.99 -7.24 5.31
C GLN A 63 -12.46 -8.26 6.33
N PHE A 64 -13.35 -9.14 6.79
CA PHE A 64 -13.05 -10.20 7.75
C PHE A 64 -13.09 -11.58 7.10
N MET A 65 -12.08 -12.40 7.39
CA MET A 65 -12.06 -13.83 7.08
C MET A 65 -12.66 -14.64 8.23
N PRO A 66 -13.36 -15.75 7.95
CA PRO A 66 -13.69 -16.75 8.96
C PRO A 66 -12.43 -17.51 9.40
N LYS A 67 -12.34 -17.82 10.70
CA LYS A 67 -11.28 -18.64 11.30
C LYS A 67 -11.87 -19.83 12.06
N ASP A 68 -10.99 -20.71 12.54
CA ASP A 68 -11.34 -21.83 13.43
C ASP A 68 -12.44 -22.75 12.85
N GLY A 69 -12.47 -22.91 11.52
CA GLY A 69 -13.46 -23.71 10.79
C GLY A 69 -14.87 -23.10 10.70
N TYR A 70 -15.05 -21.80 10.97
CA TYR A 70 -16.32 -21.11 10.75
C TYR A 70 -16.67 -21.12 9.25
N LYS A 71 -17.95 -21.35 8.93
CA LYS A 71 -18.46 -21.41 7.55
C LYS A 71 -19.54 -20.36 7.38
N LEU A 72 -19.26 -19.37 6.53
CA LEU A 72 -20.19 -18.29 6.25
C LEU A 72 -21.24 -18.75 5.23
N ALA A 73 -22.48 -18.30 5.43
CA ALA A 73 -23.49 -18.27 4.38
C ALA A 73 -23.49 -16.89 3.71
N GLN A 74 -24.00 -16.83 2.49
CA GLN A 74 -24.16 -15.58 1.75
C GLN A 74 -25.41 -14.83 2.23
N GLY A 75 -25.33 -13.51 2.37
CA GLY A 75 -26.46 -12.65 2.77
C GLY A 75 -26.81 -12.64 4.27
N LEU A 76 -25.93 -13.17 5.13
CA LEU A 76 -26.05 -13.06 6.59
C LEU A 76 -26.01 -11.57 7.02
N GLN A 77 -26.87 -11.24 7.97
CA GLN A 77 -26.91 -9.94 8.66
C GLN A 77 -26.05 -9.97 9.92
N MET A 78 -25.79 -8.82 10.53
CA MET A 78 -24.86 -8.66 11.67
C MET A 78 -25.17 -9.65 12.82
N GLU A 79 -26.45 -9.80 13.15
CA GLU A 79 -26.96 -10.58 14.28
C GLU A 79 -26.77 -12.10 14.09
N ALA A 80 -26.55 -12.54 12.84
CA ALA A 80 -26.32 -13.93 12.48
C ALA A 80 -24.83 -14.30 12.35
N LEU A 81 -23.92 -13.35 12.57
CA LEU A 81 -22.47 -13.56 12.48
C LEU A 81 -21.87 -13.93 13.84
N ASP A 82 -21.05 -14.98 13.85
CA ASP A 82 -20.14 -15.25 14.97
C ASP A 82 -18.92 -14.33 14.85
N LEU A 83 -19.05 -13.12 15.41
CA LEU A 83 -17.99 -12.10 15.40
C LEU A 83 -16.72 -12.56 16.13
N GLY A 84 -16.80 -13.52 17.06
CA GLY A 84 -15.63 -14.09 17.74
C GLY A 84 -14.74 -14.92 16.79
N ARG A 85 -15.36 -15.54 15.77
CA ARG A 85 -14.73 -16.40 14.75
C ARG A 85 -14.44 -15.68 13.43
N LEU A 86 -14.42 -14.35 13.47
CA LEU A 86 -13.95 -13.50 12.38
C LEU A 86 -12.58 -12.86 12.72
N SER A 87 -11.78 -12.60 11.69
CA SER A 87 -10.45 -11.98 11.75
C SER A 87 -10.32 -10.94 10.64
N LEU A 88 -10.00 -9.68 10.99
CA LEU A 88 -9.75 -8.61 10.02
C LEU A 88 -8.56 -8.98 9.14
N GLU A 89 -8.71 -8.89 7.82
CA GLU A 89 -7.67 -9.25 6.86
C GLU A 89 -7.30 -8.07 5.95
N ASN A 90 -8.30 -7.32 5.47
CA ASN A 90 -8.10 -6.12 4.65
C ASN A 90 -8.88 -4.92 5.22
N ILE A 91 -8.32 -3.72 5.04
CA ILE A 91 -8.91 -2.42 5.40
C ILE A 91 -8.89 -1.53 4.16
N ASP A 92 -10.04 -1.09 3.68
CA ASP A 92 -10.15 -0.16 2.55
C ASP A 92 -10.44 1.25 3.06
N LEU A 93 -9.64 2.23 2.64
CA LEU A 93 -9.82 3.65 2.91
C LEU A 93 -10.14 4.36 1.59
N PHE A 94 -11.30 5.01 1.53
CA PHE A 94 -11.78 5.66 0.31
C PHE A 94 -11.42 7.15 0.27
N ASN A 95 -11.01 7.60 -0.91
CA ASN A 95 -11.00 9.00 -1.28
C ASN A 95 -12.03 9.18 -2.40
N VAL A 96 -12.97 10.08 -2.18
CA VAL A 96 -13.94 10.51 -3.19
C VAL A 96 -13.63 11.96 -3.52
N PRO A 97 -12.78 12.22 -4.53
CA PRO A 97 -12.52 13.58 -4.99
C PRO A 97 -13.84 14.30 -5.26
N ALA A 98 -13.90 15.59 -4.93
CA ALA A 98 -15.04 16.40 -5.32
C ALA A 98 -15.21 16.31 -6.83
N SER A 99 -16.33 15.74 -7.30
CA SER A 99 -16.56 15.54 -8.72
C SER A 99 -16.54 16.89 -9.42
N ASP A 100 -15.69 17.06 -10.43
CA ASP A 100 -15.74 18.24 -11.29
C ASP A 100 -17.17 18.36 -11.85
N PRO A 101 -17.89 19.47 -11.61
CA PRO A 101 -19.24 19.65 -12.12
C PRO A 101 -19.32 19.54 -13.64
N ALA A 102 -18.23 19.78 -14.38
CA ALA A 102 -18.15 19.56 -15.83
C ALA A 102 -18.28 18.08 -16.23
N ASN A 103 -17.83 17.14 -15.38
CA ASN A 103 -17.77 15.70 -15.66
C ASN A 103 -18.84 14.87 -14.90
N ALA A 104 -19.95 15.50 -14.50
CA ALA A 104 -21.08 14.86 -13.82
C ALA A 104 -21.79 13.71 -14.59
N ARG A 105 -21.38 13.42 -15.85
CA ARG A 105 -21.83 12.27 -16.65
C ARG A 105 -21.14 10.96 -16.28
N ALA A 106 -19.94 10.98 -15.67
CA ALA A 106 -19.22 9.78 -15.24
C ALA A 106 -19.77 9.16 -13.93
N LYS A 107 -21.10 9.19 -13.73
CA LYS A 107 -21.80 8.54 -12.60
C LYS A 107 -21.85 7.01 -12.76
N SER A 108 -20.69 6.38 -12.99
CA SER A 108 -20.52 4.93 -12.85
C SER A 108 -20.69 4.57 -11.38
N LYS A 109 -21.93 4.22 -10.95
CA LYS A 109 -22.31 3.83 -9.57
C LYS A 109 -21.41 4.49 -8.52
N ALA A 110 -21.56 5.80 -8.36
CA ALA A 110 -20.71 6.58 -7.45
C ALA A 110 -20.66 5.86 -6.10
N SER A 111 -19.44 5.54 -5.67
CA SER A 111 -19.14 4.87 -4.42
C SER A 111 -20.01 5.45 -3.31
N HIS A 112 -20.82 4.63 -2.63
CA HIS A 112 -21.68 5.13 -1.53
C HIS A 112 -20.85 5.71 -0.38
N TYR A 113 -19.55 5.42 -0.35
CA TYR A 113 -18.58 5.96 0.58
C TYR A 113 -18.40 7.47 0.44
N LYS A 114 -18.14 8.13 1.57
CA LYS A 114 -17.52 9.45 1.63
C LYS A 114 -15.99 9.30 1.60
N SER A 115 -15.27 10.42 1.47
CA SER A 115 -13.82 10.43 1.72
C SER A 115 -13.53 10.17 3.20
N TYR A 116 -12.43 9.46 3.46
CA TYR A 116 -11.92 9.20 4.80
C TYR A 116 -11.73 10.52 5.61
N PRO A 117 -12.33 10.67 6.82
CA PRO A 117 -12.46 11.97 7.49
C PRO A 117 -11.17 12.50 8.15
N ARG A 118 -10.08 11.72 8.15
CA ARG A 118 -8.78 12.11 8.76
C ARG A 118 -7.67 12.24 7.71
N LEU A 119 -7.97 12.75 6.52
CA LEU A 119 -6.94 13.19 5.57
C LEU A 119 -6.28 14.50 6.05
N PRO A 120 -4.95 14.69 5.87
CA PRO A 120 -4.01 13.77 5.23
C PRO A 120 -3.66 12.56 6.09
N LEU A 121 -3.71 11.38 5.48
CA LEU A 121 -3.28 10.11 6.06
C LEU A 121 -1.75 10.00 5.99
N LYS A 122 -1.14 9.44 7.03
CA LYS A 122 0.28 9.05 7.05
C LYS A 122 0.42 7.60 7.50
N LEU A 123 1.16 6.82 6.72
CA LEU A 123 1.54 5.44 7.03
C LEU A 123 3.06 5.36 7.19
N HIS A 124 3.50 4.56 8.15
CA HIS A 124 4.91 4.28 8.39
C HIS A 124 5.15 2.77 8.28
N PHE A 125 6.04 2.38 7.37
CA PHE A 125 6.42 0.99 7.16
C PHE A 125 7.74 0.77 7.90
N GLY A 126 7.65 0.17 9.08
CA GLY A 126 8.84 -0.22 9.84
C GLY A 126 9.64 -1.29 9.09
N SER A 127 10.96 -1.15 9.07
CA SER A 127 11.87 -2.19 8.59
C SER A 127 11.86 -3.40 9.54
N LYS A 128 10.78 -4.19 9.51
CA LYS A 128 10.78 -5.52 10.11
C LYS A 128 11.62 -6.41 9.21
N ASP A 129 12.68 -6.96 9.80
CA ASP A 129 13.53 -7.97 9.17
C ASP A 129 12.69 -9.16 8.68
N GLN A 130 12.36 -9.15 7.39
CA GLN A 130 11.90 -10.31 6.62
C GLN A 130 12.82 -10.48 5.42
N ASN A 131 14.09 -10.71 5.77
CA ASN A 131 15.05 -11.58 5.10
C ASN A 131 15.14 -11.49 3.57
N GLN A 132 15.48 -10.31 3.02
CA GLN A 132 16.49 -10.14 1.95
C GLN A 132 16.73 -8.64 1.63
N PRO A 133 17.93 -8.24 1.19
CA PRO A 133 18.32 -6.84 1.09
C PRO A 133 17.73 -6.13 -0.14
N VAL A 134 17.12 -4.97 0.11
CA VAL A 134 16.53 -4.04 -0.89
C VAL A 134 17.57 -3.50 -1.91
N GLN A 135 18.87 -3.74 -1.70
CA GLN A 135 19.94 -3.29 -2.60
C GLN A 135 19.98 -3.98 -3.97
N ALA A 136 19.26 -5.10 -4.16
CA ALA A 136 19.23 -5.80 -5.45
C ALA A 136 18.51 -5.03 -6.57
N ILE A 137 17.57 -4.14 -6.24
CA ILE A 137 16.70 -3.47 -7.24
C ILE A 137 17.44 -2.35 -7.98
N ARG A 138 18.40 -1.66 -7.34
CA ARG A 138 19.12 -0.53 -7.95
C ARG A 138 20.37 -0.92 -8.75
N LYS A 139 20.85 -2.18 -8.65
CA LYS A 139 22.12 -2.58 -9.29
C LYS A 139 21.96 -3.20 -10.69
N ARG A 140 20.86 -3.91 -10.95
CA ARG A 140 20.61 -4.57 -12.25
C ARG A 140 20.53 -3.61 -13.45
N ALA A 141 20.13 -2.37 -13.24
CA ALA A 141 20.07 -1.35 -14.31
C ALA A 141 21.45 -0.79 -14.70
N ALA A 142 22.50 -1.00 -13.89
CA ALA A 142 23.86 -0.52 -14.17
C ALA A 142 24.75 -1.63 -14.77
N ASP A 143 24.55 -2.88 -14.34
CA ASP A 143 25.42 -4.00 -14.73
C ASP A 143 25.07 -4.58 -16.13
N GLU A 144 23.89 -4.30 -16.68
CA GLU A 144 23.43 -4.85 -17.99
C GLU A 144 23.91 -4.02 -19.21
N GLU A 145 24.44 -2.81 -19.01
CA GLU A 145 25.09 -2.01 -20.06
C GLU A 145 26.58 -2.40 -20.26
N ALA A 146 27.14 -3.24 -19.38
CA ALA A 146 28.58 -3.53 -19.29
C ALA A 146 29.04 -4.86 -19.95
N LEU A 147 28.14 -5.66 -20.54
CA LEU A 147 28.49 -6.96 -21.15
C LEU A 147 28.10 -7.09 -22.64
N MET A 148 28.91 -6.47 -23.51
CA MET A 148 28.96 -6.76 -24.95
C MET A 148 30.43 -6.92 -25.40
N PRO A 149 30.94 -8.16 -25.57
CA PRO A 149 32.31 -8.38 -26.06
C PRO A 149 32.35 -8.39 -27.60
N LEU A 150 32.99 -7.38 -28.20
CA LEU A 150 33.57 -7.51 -29.55
C LEU A 150 34.93 -8.19 -29.45
N GLY A 151 35.21 -9.17 -30.30
CA GLY A 151 36.37 -10.08 -30.17
C GLY A 151 37.57 -9.80 -31.10
N GLN A 152 38.60 -10.66 -30.99
CA GLN A 152 39.87 -10.69 -31.78
C GLN A 152 40.82 -9.50 -31.42
N SER A 153 42.16 -9.47 -31.56
CA SER A 153 43.31 -10.41 -31.72
C SER A 153 44.62 -9.55 -31.68
N SER A 154 45.86 -10.01 -31.42
CA SER A 154 46.46 -11.28 -30.91
C SER A 154 47.86 -10.98 -30.29
N ASP A 155 48.63 -12.03 -29.94
CA ASP A 155 50.10 -12.09 -29.80
C ASP A 155 50.94 -10.92 -29.23
N ASN A 156 51.51 -11.07 -28.03
CA ASN A 156 52.95 -11.44 -27.85
C ASN A 156 53.45 -11.36 -26.38
N LEU A 157 54.45 -12.19 -26.09
CA LEU A 157 55.38 -12.16 -24.92
C LEU A 157 56.76 -11.62 -25.41
N PRO A 158 57.85 -11.44 -24.60
CA PRO A 158 58.07 -11.87 -23.21
C PRO A 158 58.90 -10.92 -22.27
N GLN A 159 58.97 -11.29 -20.97
CA GLN A 159 60.01 -10.95 -19.92
C GLN A 159 60.16 -9.46 -19.47
N THR A 160 60.76 -9.09 -18.31
CA THR A 160 61.76 -9.76 -17.44
C THR A 160 61.83 -9.18 -16.00
N ILE A 161 62.41 -9.97 -15.05
CA ILE A 161 63.12 -9.55 -13.80
C ILE A 161 62.33 -9.04 -12.56
N ARG A 162 62.73 -9.55 -11.37
CA ARG A 162 62.38 -9.12 -9.99
C ARG A 162 63.50 -8.22 -9.41
N PRO A 163 63.31 -7.47 -8.30
CA PRO A 163 63.61 -8.08 -6.98
C PRO A 163 62.76 -7.60 -5.78
N THR A 164 63.05 -8.26 -4.64
CA THR A 164 62.82 -8.04 -3.19
C THR A 164 62.58 -6.59 -2.69
N SER A 165 62.09 -6.29 -1.47
CA SER A 165 61.96 -7.03 -0.17
C SER A 165 61.03 -6.25 0.80
N ASP A 166 60.63 -6.87 1.94
CA ASP A 166 60.57 -6.34 3.34
C ASP A 166 59.96 -4.92 3.64
N GLU A 167 59.25 -4.61 4.74
CA GLU A 167 58.60 -5.34 5.87
C GLU A 167 57.75 -4.31 6.70
N VAL A 168 57.05 -4.77 7.74
CA VAL A 168 56.52 -4.07 8.95
C VAL A 168 55.48 -2.92 8.91
N ASN A 169 54.36 -3.22 9.60
CA ASN A 169 53.66 -2.44 10.64
C ASN A 169 52.96 -1.10 10.36
N GLY A 170 51.74 -0.98 10.90
CA GLY A 170 51.13 0.32 11.22
C GLY A 170 49.62 0.24 11.39
N ALA A 171 49.14 0.18 12.63
CA ALA A 171 47.73 0.19 12.98
C ALA A 171 46.98 1.40 12.41
N ASP A 172 45.74 1.18 11.95
CA ASP A 172 44.63 1.97 12.50
C ASP A 172 43.33 1.17 12.54
N ALA A 173 42.93 0.77 13.75
CA ALA A 173 41.70 0.04 14.01
C ALA A 173 40.60 1.03 14.42
N ALA A 174 40.14 1.85 13.47
CA ALA A 174 39.13 2.87 13.73
C ALA A 174 38.25 3.20 12.50
N GLN A 175 37.40 2.27 12.08
CA GLN A 175 36.12 2.70 11.52
C GLN A 175 34.99 1.81 12.02
N ALA A 176 34.34 2.32 13.06
CA ALA A 176 33.21 1.69 13.72
C ALA A 176 32.01 1.54 12.77
N ALA A 177 31.14 0.61 13.13
CA ALA A 177 29.89 0.30 12.47
C ALA A 177 29.14 1.54 11.94
N SER A 178 28.93 1.59 10.62
CA SER A 178 27.68 2.11 10.10
C SER A 178 26.65 1.00 10.24
N GLU A 179 26.05 0.91 11.43
CA GLU A 179 24.80 0.16 11.59
C GLU A 179 23.82 0.70 10.55
N GLY A 180 23.34 -0.18 9.67
CA GLY A 180 22.48 0.24 8.57
C GLY A 180 21.20 0.82 9.13
N GLU A 181 21.07 2.15 9.09
CA GLU A 181 19.84 2.84 9.49
C GLU A 181 18.70 2.25 8.67
N ALA A 182 17.81 1.55 9.38
CA ALA A 182 16.83 0.67 8.77
C ALA A 182 15.78 1.54 8.07
N MET A 183 15.97 1.81 6.77
CA MET A 183 15.23 2.83 6.04
C MET A 183 13.72 2.66 6.17
N SER A 184 13.12 3.49 7.01
CA SER A 184 11.68 3.53 7.21
C SER A 184 11.04 4.18 5.98
N ILE A 185 10.22 3.42 5.27
CA ILE A 185 9.42 3.97 4.17
C ILE A 185 8.18 4.63 4.79
N SER A 186 7.70 5.72 4.21
CA SER A 186 6.45 6.37 4.62
C SER A 186 5.60 6.75 3.42
N LEU A 187 4.28 6.63 3.56
CA LEU A 187 3.31 7.14 2.58
C LEU A 187 2.47 8.23 3.22
N ALA A 188 2.47 9.41 2.64
CA ALA A 188 1.52 10.48 2.91
C ALA A 188 0.52 10.59 1.76
N LEU A 189 -0.78 10.57 2.09
CA LEU A 189 -1.89 10.77 1.16
C LEU A 189 -2.80 11.90 1.66
N ASP A 190 -2.95 12.95 0.86
CA ASP A 190 -4.06 13.91 0.96
C ASP A 190 -5.12 13.62 -0.11
N ALA A 191 -6.22 14.39 -0.14
CA ALA A 191 -7.31 14.15 -1.09
C ALA A 191 -6.94 14.38 -2.57
N GLY A 192 -5.81 15.03 -2.85
CA GLY A 192 -5.33 15.35 -4.21
C GLY A 192 -4.11 14.54 -4.67
N THR A 193 -3.63 13.60 -3.84
CA THR A 193 -2.37 12.90 -4.12
C THR A 193 -2.46 12.03 -5.37
N THR A 194 -1.50 12.19 -6.28
CA THR A 194 -1.50 11.53 -7.59
C THR A 194 -0.70 10.23 -7.62
N GLY A 195 -0.95 9.39 -8.64
CA GLY A 195 -0.16 8.17 -8.87
C GLY A 195 1.34 8.40 -8.96
N GLN A 196 1.79 9.53 -9.54
CA GLN A 196 3.19 9.92 -9.55
C GLN A 196 3.74 10.10 -8.13
N GLN A 197 3.02 10.83 -7.26
CA GLN A 197 3.47 11.10 -5.89
C GLN A 197 3.48 9.85 -5.01
N VAL A 198 2.64 8.84 -5.31
CA VAL A 198 2.70 7.54 -4.63
C VAL A 198 3.95 6.76 -5.08
N LEU A 199 4.24 6.73 -6.38
CA LEU A 199 5.44 6.08 -6.94
C LEU A 199 6.75 6.74 -6.45
N GLU A 200 6.78 8.06 -6.31
CA GLU A 200 7.92 8.80 -5.76
C GLU A 200 8.20 8.46 -4.28
N GLN A 201 7.17 8.10 -3.51
CA GLN A 201 7.28 7.73 -2.10
C GLN A 201 7.58 6.23 -1.87
N LEU A 202 7.01 5.34 -2.69
CA LEU A 202 7.07 3.88 -2.49
C LEU A 202 7.99 3.13 -3.47
N GLY A 203 8.40 3.77 -4.58
CA GLY A 203 9.09 3.12 -5.69
C GLY A 203 8.18 2.27 -6.57
N GLU A 204 8.77 1.45 -7.44
CA GLU A 204 8.04 0.56 -8.36
C GLU A 204 7.22 -0.49 -7.56
N PRO A 205 5.94 -0.71 -7.92
CA PRO A 205 5.09 -1.71 -7.26
C PRO A 205 5.45 -3.15 -7.67
N ASP A 206 5.23 -4.10 -6.76
CA ASP A 206 5.39 -5.53 -7.00
C ASP A 206 4.39 -6.04 -8.07
N ARG A 207 3.17 -5.48 -8.08
CA ARG A 207 2.09 -5.85 -9.01
C ARG A 207 1.30 -4.62 -9.44
N LYS A 208 0.80 -4.62 -10.67
CA LYS A 208 -0.04 -3.54 -11.22
C LYS A 208 -1.03 -4.05 -12.26
N GLY A 209 -2.20 -3.42 -12.38
CA GLY A 209 -3.27 -3.87 -13.27
C GLY A 209 -4.44 -2.88 -13.39
N GLY A 210 -5.50 -3.27 -14.09
CA GLY A 210 -6.68 -2.41 -14.31
C GLY A 210 -6.53 -1.42 -15.48
N GLY A 211 -7.42 -0.42 -15.51
CA GLY A 211 -7.52 0.59 -16.57
C GLY A 211 -8.08 0.11 -17.92
N THR A 212 -8.04 -1.18 -18.21
CA THR A 212 -8.60 -1.77 -19.43
C THR A 212 -10.08 -2.12 -19.25
N GLY A 213 -10.93 -1.59 -20.13
CA GLY A 213 -12.37 -1.86 -20.16
C GLY A 213 -13.16 -0.64 -20.65
N PRO A 214 -14.48 -0.80 -20.91
CA PRO A 214 -15.34 0.33 -21.22
C PRO A 214 -15.43 1.30 -20.03
N SER A 215 -15.58 2.59 -20.32
CA SER A 215 -15.64 3.67 -19.30
C SER A 215 -16.75 3.46 -18.26
N ALA A 216 -17.77 2.65 -18.58
CA ALA A 216 -18.78 2.19 -17.65
C ALA A 216 -18.36 0.86 -16.99
N GLY A 217 -17.75 0.95 -15.79
CA GLY A 217 -17.59 -0.20 -14.89
C GLY A 217 -16.23 -0.92 -14.92
N SER A 218 -15.25 -0.42 -15.69
CA SER A 218 -13.85 -0.82 -15.50
C SER A 218 -13.31 -0.28 -14.16
N ILE A 219 -12.52 -1.09 -13.44
CA ILE A 219 -11.71 -0.64 -12.32
C ILE A 219 -10.63 0.33 -12.82
N GLY A 220 -10.22 1.27 -11.96
CA GLY A 220 -9.09 2.12 -12.26
C GLY A 220 -7.80 1.32 -12.45
N ILE A 221 -6.73 1.97 -12.89
CA ILE A 221 -5.40 1.37 -12.68
C ILE A 221 -5.13 1.25 -11.19
N TRP A 222 -4.44 0.18 -10.80
CA TRP A 222 -4.03 -0.07 -9.42
C TRP A 222 -2.58 -0.56 -9.36
N CYS A 223 -1.93 -0.25 -8.24
CA CYS A 223 -0.56 -0.62 -7.92
C CYS A 223 -0.52 -1.26 -6.52
N GLU A 224 0.23 -2.34 -6.36
CA GLU A 224 0.37 -3.09 -5.11
C GLU A 224 1.85 -3.23 -4.74
N TRP A 225 2.17 -2.89 -3.48
CA TRP A 225 3.44 -3.18 -2.83
C TRP A 225 3.18 -4.28 -1.80
N SER A 226 3.23 -5.53 -2.27
CA SER A 226 2.92 -6.74 -1.51
C SER A 226 3.77 -6.86 -0.24
N ARG A 227 5.05 -6.44 -0.28
CA ARG A 227 5.94 -6.43 0.90
C ARG A 227 5.54 -5.40 1.96
N LEU A 228 4.90 -4.30 1.56
CA LEU A 228 4.43 -3.23 2.45
C LEU A 228 3.00 -3.48 2.96
N GLY A 229 2.27 -4.42 2.35
CA GLY A 229 0.86 -4.67 2.68
C GLY A 229 -0.07 -3.57 2.18
N VAL A 230 0.23 -2.96 1.02
CA VAL A 230 -0.48 -1.80 0.48
C VAL A 230 -0.87 -2.01 -0.98
N MET A 231 -2.11 -1.68 -1.33
CA MET A 231 -2.58 -1.49 -2.71
C MET A 231 -3.27 -0.14 -2.83
N VAL A 232 -3.04 0.58 -3.93
CA VAL A 232 -3.68 1.85 -4.25
C VAL A 232 -4.39 1.74 -5.60
N GLU A 233 -5.68 2.04 -5.65
CA GLU A 233 -6.46 2.20 -6.90
C GLU A 233 -6.66 3.68 -7.20
N PHE A 234 -6.39 4.08 -8.44
CA PHE A 234 -6.52 5.46 -8.90
C PHE A 234 -7.86 5.68 -9.63
N GLY A 235 -8.50 6.81 -9.33
CA GLY A 235 -9.79 7.19 -9.91
C GLY A 235 -9.66 8.23 -11.03
N GLY A 236 -10.81 8.72 -11.51
CA GLY A 236 -10.88 9.69 -12.60
C GLY A 236 -10.86 9.07 -14.00
N ASP A 237 -10.91 9.92 -15.01
CA ASP A 237 -10.84 9.52 -16.42
C ASP A 237 -9.40 9.19 -16.83
N GLU A 238 -8.41 9.76 -16.11
CA GLU A 238 -6.98 9.53 -16.25
C GLU A 238 -6.57 8.08 -15.96
N ALA A 239 -7.32 7.39 -15.09
CA ALA A 239 -7.06 6.01 -14.68
C ALA A 239 -7.81 4.96 -15.53
N ARG A 240 -8.47 5.36 -16.63
CA ARG A 240 -9.39 4.49 -17.39
C ARG A 240 -9.22 4.59 -18.91
N GLY A 241 -9.52 3.49 -19.59
CA GLY A 241 -9.59 3.41 -21.05
C GLY A 241 -8.22 3.34 -21.74
N PRO A 242 -8.18 3.55 -23.07
CA PRO A 242 -6.91 3.62 -23.81
C PRO A 242 -6.03 4.74 -23.23
N GLN A 243 -4.76 4.43 -22.96
CA GLN A 243 -3.77 5.32 -22.32
C GLN A 243 -3.93 5.51 -20.79
N ALA A 244 -4.72 4.67 -20.10
CA ALA A 244 -4.82 4.73 -18.63
C ALA A 244 -3.47 4.64 -17.90
N TRP A 245 -2.50 3.90 -18.44
CA TRP A 245 -1.14 3.80 -17.88
C TRP A 245 -0.26 5.03 -18.17
N ASP A 246 -0.47 5.71 -19.31
CA ASP A 246 0.29 6.91 -19.67
C ASP A 246 -0.19 8.14 -18.88
N LYS A 247 -1.51 8.21 -18.63
CA LYS A 247 -2.19 9.30 -17.93
C LYS A 247 -2.29 9.07 -16.43
N GLY A 248 -2.33 7.81 -15.98
CA GLY A 248 -2.59 7.42 -14.60
C GLY A 248 -1.61 7.96 -13.56
N LYS A 249 -0.41 8.43 -13.96
CA LYS A 249 0.49 9.20 -13.10
C LYS A 249 -0.14 10.50 -12.57
N LEU A 250 -1.10 11.07 -13.29
CA LEU A 250 -1.88 12.26 -12.91
C LEU A 250 -3.18 11.90 -12.18
N ALA A 251 -3.60 10.63 -12.22
CA ALA A 251 -4.82 10.19 -11.58
C ALA A 251 -4.70 10.28 -10.05
N ILE A 252 -5.76 10.78 -9.41
CA ILE A 252 -5.84 10.89 -7.95
C ILE A 252 -6.22 9.52 -7.37
N TRP A 253 -5.62 9.12 -6.25
CA TRP A 253 -6.00 7.88 -5.57
C TRP A 253 -7.48 7.92 -5.12
N SER A 254 -8.15 6.77 -5.18
CA SER A 254 -9.57 6.62 -4.88
C SER A 254 -9.89 5.54 -3.85
N ASN A 255 -9.04 4.50 -3.77
CA ASN A 255 -9.06 3.51 -2.71
C ASN A 255 -7.62 3.17 -2.30
N LEU A 256 -7.40 3.01 -1.01
CA LEU A 256 -6.18 2.48 -0.40
C LEU A 256 -6.57 1.24 0.40
N THR A 257 -6.15 0.07 -0.05
CA THR A 257 -6.32 -1.19 0.68
C THR A 257 -5.05 -1.51 1.47
N LEU A 258 -5.20 -1.74 2.77
CA LEU A 258 -4.17 -2.18 3.69
C LEU A 258 -4.41 -3.66 4.04
N PHE A 259 -3.36 -4.46 3.96
CA PHE A 259 -3.41 -5.92 4.16
C PHE A 259 -2.11 -6.42 4.79
N ARG A 260 -2.04 -7.72 5.12
CA ARG A 260 -0.81 -8.31 5.67
C ARG A 260 0.24 -8.49 4.57
N GLY A 261 1.36 -7.78 4.72
CA GLY A 261 2.50 -7.94 3.80
C GLY A 261 2.98 -9.39 3.71
N ARG A 262 3.48 -9.77 2.53
CA ARG A 262 3.96 -11.13 2.20
C ARG A 262 5.42 -11.13 1.75
#